data_AF-A0A7S1GBR0-F1
#
_entry.id   AF-A0A7S1GBR0-F1
#
_cell.length_a   1.000
_cell.length_b   1.000
_cell.length_c   1.000
_cell.angle_alpha   90.00
_cell.angle_beta   90.00
_cell.angle_gamma   90.00
#
_symmetry.space_group_name_H-M   'P 1'
#
loop_
_entity.id
_entity.type
_entity.pdbx_description
1 polymer ?
#
loop_
_entity_poly.entity_id
_entity_poly.type
_entity_poly.pdbx_seq_one_letter_code
_entity_poly.pdbx_strand_id
1 'polypeptide(L)'
;MAAQQCLAMSTDVDQVEKLKRVPSAIPQLCKLVGDVNSIATRAISALINLSNDSMSLDRMNKSFVVPKLMEGLADEGCKHRRLSVMLLANLTKTPAGSNQLLGVGAGAEAADSVLVGMHVRKLVAWFLGQGRSGE
;
A
#
# COMPACT_ATOMS: atom_id res chain seq x y z
N MET A 1 20.74 0.42 6.28
CA MET A 1 21.47 0.02 5.05
C MET A 1 20.67 -0.93 4.15
N ALA A 2 20.16 -2.08 4.63
CA ALA A 2 19.42 -3.03 3.78
C ALA A 2 18.16 -2.44 3.10
N ALA A 3 17.37 -1.63 3.81
CA ALA A 3 16.19 -0.95 3.26
C ALA A 3 16.55 0.00 2.09
N GLN A 4 17.62 0.78 2.20
CA GLN A 4 18.08 1.70 1.15
C GLN A 4 18.62 0.96 -0.08
N GLN A 5 19.27 -0.20 0.11
CA GLN A 5 19.71 -1.05 -1.00
C GLN A 5 18.51 -1.66 -1.75
N CYS A 6 17.50 -2.15 -1.04
CA CYS A 6 16.25 -2.63 -1.68
C CYS A 6 15.53 -1.53 -2.48
N LEU A 7 15.60 -0.28 -2.03
CA LEU A 7 15.00 0.88 -2.71
C LEU A 7 15.76 1.35 -3.96
N ALA A 8 17.06 1.04 -4.09
CA ALA A 8 17.82 1.33 -5.30
C ALA A 8 17.50 0.31 -6.41
N MET A 9 17.21 -0.93 -6.00
CA MET A 9 16.96 -2.09 -6.87
C MET A 9 15.56 -2.12 -7.51
N SER A 10 14.67 -1.16 -7.25
CA SER A 10 13.29 -1.24 -7.74
C SER A 10 13.01 -0.52 -9.07
N THR A 11 14.03 0.12 -9.65
CA THR A 11 13.92 0.90 -10.90
C THR A 11 14.38 0.11 -12.13
N ASP A 12 14.93 -1.08 -11.94
CA ASP A 12 15.46 -1.98 -12.96
C ASP A 12 14.75 -3.33 -12.86
N VAL A 13 14.23 -3.84 -13.97
CA VAL A 13 13.41 -5.07 -14.04
C VAL A 13 14.18 -6.29 -13.54
N ASP A 14 15.48 -6.38 -13.81
CA ASP A 14 16.32 -7.50 -13.37
C ASP A 14 16.59 -7.46 -11.86
N GLN A 15 16.56 -6.26 -11.28
CA GLN A 15 16.75 -6.05 -9.85
C GLN A 15 15.44 -6.29 -9.06
N VAL A 16 14.28 -6.02 -9.66
CA VAL A 16 12.95 -6.41 -9.14
C VAL A 16 12.84 -7.93 -9.00
N GLU A 17 13.32 -8.70 -9.98
CA GLU A 17 13.35 -10.16 -9.90
C GLU A 17 14.24 -10.68 -8.76
N LYS A 18 15.36 -10.02 -8.47
CA LYS A 18 16.21 -10.37 -7.32
C LYS A 18 15.50 -10.08 -5.99
N LEU A 19 14.72 -9.02 -5.90
CA LEU A 19 13.94 -8.70 -4.69
C LEU A 19 12.89 -9.76 -4.36
N LYS A 20 12.25 -10.37 -5.37
CA LYS A 20 11.28 -11.47 -5.17
C LYS A 20 11.90 -12.68 -4.45
N ARG A 21 13.18 -12.95 -4.73
CA ARG A 21 13.93 -14.08 -4.18
C ARG A 21 14.34 -13.87 -2.72
N VAL A 22 14.32 -12.64 -2.21
CA VAL A 22 14.62 -12.33 -0.81
C VAL A 22 13.31 -12.35 0.00
N PRO A 23 13.07 -13.35 0.87
CA PRO A 23 11.77 -13.52 1.54
C PRO A 23 11.37 -12.31 2.40
N SER A 24 12.35 -11.63 2.98
CA SER A 24 12.16 -10.47 3.85
C SER A 24 12.00 -9.15 3.10
N ALA A 25 12.30 -9.08 1.80
CA ALA A 25 12.32 -7.81 1.07
C ALA A 25 10.94 -7.13 1.04
N ILE A 26 9.89 -7.86 0.67
CA ILE A 26 8.52 -7.32 0.58
C ILE A 26 8.01 -6.84 1.95
N PRO A 27 8.08 -7.66 3.04
CA PRO A 27 7.71 -7.18 4.37
C PRO A 27 8.47 -5.93 4.81
N GLN A 28 9.75 -5.81 4.48
CA GLN A 28 10.54 -4.62 4.81
C GLN A 28 10.09 -3.41 3.99
N LEU A 29 9.84 -3.56 2.68
CA LEU A 29 9.28 -2.49 1.85
C LEU A 29 7.91 -2.02 2.38
N CYS A 30 7.03 -2.95 2.80
CA CYS A 30 5.74 -2.61 3.40
C CYS A 30 5.86 -1.83 4.73
N LYS A 31 6.97 -1.96 5.47
CA LYS A 31 7.24 -1.14 6.67
C LYS A 31 7.57 0.31 6.32
N LEU A 32 8.22 0.53 5.18
CA LEU A 32 8.67 1.86 4.73
C LEU A 32 7.54 2.72 4.14
N VAL A 33 6.35 2.16 3.90
CA VAL A 33 5.20 2.87 3.31
C VAL A 33 4.71 4.02 4.19
N GLY A 34 4.88 3.94 5.51
CA GLY A 34 4.53 5.01 6.46
C GLY A 34 5.70 5.88 6.92
N ASP A 35 6.87 5.76 6.26
CA ASP A 35 8.07 6.53 6.60
C ASP A 35 8.02 7.93 5.93
N VAL A 36 9.10 8.70 6.03
CA VAL A 36 9.22 10.03 5.39
C VAL A 36 8.94 9.94 3.89
N ASN A 37 8.28 10.97 3.36
CA ASN A 37 7.73 11.00 2.00
C ASN A 37 8.67 10.47 0.90
N SER A 38 9.96 10.81 0.92
CA SER A 38 10.93 10.35 -0.08
C SER A 38 11.21 8.85 -0.02
N ILE A 39 11.25 8.27 1.18
CA ILE A 39 11.43 6.84 1.42
C ILE A 39 10.15 6.09 1.05
N ALA A 40 9.01 6.56 1.54
CA ALA A 40 7.70 5.98 1.25
C ALA A 40 7.40 5.95 -0.25
N THR A 41 7.66 7.05 -0.97
CA THR A 41 7.49 7.15 -2.44
C THR A 41 8.23 6.04 -3.18
N ARG A 42 9.49 5.81 -2.81
CA ARG A 42 10.32 4.78 -3.45
C ARG A 42 9.86 3.38 -3.07
N ALA A 43 9.49 3.16 -1.81
CA ALA A 43 8.97 1.88 -1.34
C ALA A 43 7.67 1.50 -2.06
N ILE A 44 6.73 2.44 -2.17
CA ILE A 44 5.46 2.22 -2.87
C ILE A 44 5.71 1.94 -4.35
N SER A 45 6.60 2.68 -5.01
CA SER A 45 6.98 2.43 -6.41
C SER A 45 7.53 1.01 -6.62
N ALA A 46 8.39 0.54 -5.70
CA ALA A 46 8.90 -0.83 -5.72
C ALA A 46 7.79 -1.86 -5.57
N LEU A 47 6.88 -1.65 -4.62
CA LEU A 47 5.75 -2.53 -4.38
C LEU A 47 4.80 -2.58 -5.58
N ILE A 48 4.57 -1.47 -6.28
CA ILE A 48 3.78 -1.45 -7.53
C ILE A 48 4.40 -2.39 -8.57
N ASN A 49 5.72 -2.29 -8.80
CA ASN A 49 6.41 -3.14 -9.76
C ASN A 49 6.37 -4.63 -9.37
N LEU A 50 6.42 -4.92 -8.07
CA LEU A 50 6.32 -6.29 -7.54
C LEU A 50 4.88 -6.84 -7.55
N SER A 51 3.86 -5.97 -7.60
CA SER A 51 2.45 -6.37 -7.45
C SER A 51 1.84 -7.06 -8.67
N ASN A 52 2.60 -7.24 -9.76
CA ASN A 52 2.22 -8.10 -10.88
C ASN A 52 2.40 -9.60 -10.58
N ASP A 53 3.08 -9.94 -9.49
CA ASP A 53 3.31 -11.31 -9.04
C ASP A 53 2.37 -11.70 -7.88
N SER A 54 1.69 -12.83 -7.99
CA SER A 54 0.68 -13.28 -7.03
C SER A 54 1.26 -13.60 -5.65
N MET A 55 2.47 -14.17 -5.60
CA MET A 55 3.17 -14.45 -4.34
C MET A 55 3.57 -13.15 -3.65
N SER A 56 3.98 -12.15 -4.42
CA SER A 56 4.31 -10.83 -3.90
C SER A 56 3.08 -10.13 -3.34
N LEU A 57 1.94 -10.19 -4.03
CA LEU A 57 0.65 -9.69 -3.51
C LEU A 57 0.23 -10.38 -2.21
N ASP A 58 0.37 -11.71 -2.11
CA ASP A 58 0.08 -12.45 -0.87
C ASP A 58 0.97 -11.96 0.29
N ARG A 59 2.28 -11.80 0.07
CA ARG A 59 3.22 -11.28 1.07
C ARG A 59 2.89 -9.83 1.49
N MET A 60 2.48 -8.98 0.55
CA MET A 60 2.05 -7.60 0.86
C MET A 60 0.79 -7.59 1.73
N ASN A 61 -0.21 -8.42 1.40
CA ASN A 61 -1.46 -8.52 2.16
C ASN A 61 -1.20 -9.05 3.58
N LYS A 62 -0.36 -10.07 3.73
CA LYS A 62 0.09 -10.56 5.06
C LYS A 62 0.86 -9.51 5.86
N SER A 63 1.43 -8.51 5.21
CA SER A 63 2.13 -7.38 5.84
C SER A 63 1.22 -6.20 6.18
N PHE A 64 -0.11 -6.32 5.98
CA PHE A 64 -1.12 -5.31 6.30
C PHE A 64 -0.78 -3.93 5.71
N VAL A 65 -0.39 -3.89 4.43
CA VAL A 65 0.00 -2.63 3.77
C VAL A 65 -1.20 -1.76 3.39
N VAL A 66 -2.39 -2.35 3.19
CA VAL A 66 -3.60 -1.59 2.80
C VAL A 66 -3.99 -0.54 3.86
N PRO A 67 -4.12 -0.87 5.16
CA PRO A 67 -4.41 0.14 6.19
C PRO A 67 -3.40 1.29 6.21
N LYS A 68 -2.10 1.00 6.07
CA LYS A 68 -1.03 2.02 6.04
C LYS A 68 -1.16 2.97 4.86
N LEU A 69 -1.50 2.46 3.68
CA LEU A 69 -1.75 3.28 2.51
C LEU A 69 -2.96 4.20 2.74
N MET A 70 -4.00 3.71 3.40
CA MET A 70 -5.19 4.48 3.73
C MET A 70 -4.95 5.55 4.79
N GLU A 71 -4.12 5.28 5.79
CA GLU A 71 -3.65 6.28 6.75
C GLU A 71 -2.87 7.39 6.04
N GLY A 72 -1.92 7.02 5.18
CA GLY A 72 -1.17 7.98 4.38
C GLY A 72 -2.06 8.79 3.43
N LEU A 73 -3.13 8.22 2.87
CA LEU A 73 -4.08 8.97 2.04
C LEU A 73 -4.95 9.93 2.85
N ALA A 74 -5.13 9.71 4.15
CA ALA A 74 -5.86 10.64 5.01
C ALA A 74 -5.02 11.85 5.44
N ASP A 75 -3.69 11.75 5.41
CA ASP A 75 -2.78 12.86 5.73
C ASP A 75 -2.70 13.86 4.57
N GLU A 76 -3.01 15.14 4.83
CA GLU A 76 -2.88 16.25 3.87
C GLU A 76 -1.47 16.38 3.28
N GLY A 77 -0.43 16.11 4.08
CA GLY A 77 0.99 16.20 3.72
C GLY A 77 1.53 15.04 2.87
N CYS A 78 0.67 14.07 2.51
CA CYS A 78 1.05 12.92 1.70
C CYS A 78 1.36 13.32 0.26
N LYS A 79 2.63 13.15 -0.16
CA LYS A 79 3.10 13.49 -1.52
C LYS A 79 3.00 12.35 -2.51
N HIS A 80 2.75 11.12 -2.04
CA HIS A 80 2.70 9.91 -2.86
C HIS A 80 1.28 9.37 -3.06
N ARG A 81 0.25 10.22 -2.94
CA ARG A 81 -1.17 9.82 -3.06
C ARG A 81 -1.47 8.99 -4.31
N ARG A 82 -1.02 9.46 -5.48
CA ARG A 82 -1.24 8.76 -6.76
C ARG A 82 -0.63 7.36 -6.75
N LEU A 83 0.59 7.23 -6.24
CA LEU A 83 1.26 5.94 -6.12
C LEU A 83 0.55 5.03 -5.10
N SER A 84 0.11 5.57 -3.97
CA SER A 84 -0.68 4.84 -2.99
C SER A 84 -1.97 4.27 -3.60
N VAL A 85 -2.70 5.08 -4.40
CA VAL A 85 -3.90 4.62 -5.12
C VAL A 85 -3.57 3.56 -6.16
N MET A 86 -2.47 3.71 -6.92
CA MET A 86 -2.04 2.69 -7.89
C MET A 86 -1.73 1.35 -7.21
N LEU A 87 -1.02 1.38 -6.07
CA LEU A 87 -0.72 0.16 -5.32
C LEU A 87 -1.99 -0.46 -4.72
N LEU A 88 -2.89 0.35 -4.17
CA LEU A 88 -4.20 -0.11 -3.69
C LEU A 88 -4.97 -0.82 -4.79
N ALA A 89 -5.03 -0.24 -5.99
CA ALA A 89 -5.71 -0.85 -7.14
C ALA A 89 -5.12 -2.21 -7.53
N ASN A 90 -3.82 -2.44 -7.31
CA ASN A 90 -3.21 -3.74 -7.51
C ASN A 90 -3.51 -4.73 -6.38
N LEU A 91 -3.47 -4.28 -5.12
CA LEU A 91 -3.76 -5.10 -3.94
C LEU A 91 -5.22 -5.58 -3.91
N THR A 92 -6.16 -4.73 -4.30
CA THR A 92 -7.60 -5.05 -4.31
C THR A 92 -8.01 -6.00 -5.43
N LYS A 93 -7.10 -6.39 -6.33
CA LYS A 93 -7.33 -7.50 -7.27
C LYS A 93 -7.45 -8.84 -6.55
N THR A 94 -6.95 -8.94 -5.31
CA THR A 94 -7.09 -10.15 -4.49
C THR A 94 -8.24 -10.00 -3.49
N PRO A 95 -8.89 -11.11 -3.08
CA PRO A 95 -9.89 -11.08 -2.02
C PRO A 95 -9.32 -10.56 -0.69
N ALA A 96 -8.08 -10.91 -0.35
CA ALA A 96 -7.44 -10.47 0.88
C ALA A 96 -7.25 -8.93 0.92
N GLY A 97 -6.75 -8.33 -0.17
CA GLY A 97 -6.58 -6.88 -0.25
C GLY A 97 -7.91 -6.14 -0.27
N SER A 98 -8.92 -6.67 -0.97
CA SER A 98 -10.28 -6.13 -0.94
C SER A 98 -10.89 -6.20 0.45
N ASN A 99 -10.75 -7.31 1.17
CA ASN A 99 -11.25 -7.46 2.53
C ASN A 99 -10.57 -6.50 3.51
N GLN A 100 -9.25 -6.29 3.39
CA GLN A 100 -8.55 -5.26 4.17
C GLN A 100 -9.04 -3.85 3.85
N LEU A 101 -9.31 -3.53 2.58
CA LEU A 101 -9.87 -2.22 2.20
C LEU A 101 -11.29 -2.05 2.74
N LEU A 102 -12.10 -3.11 2.72
CA LEU A 102 -13.46 -3.09 3.26
C LEU A 102 -13.48 -3.11 4.79
N GLY A 103 -12.37 -3.43 5.46
CA GLY A 103 -12.35 -3.68 6.89
C GLY A 103 -13.10 -4.96 7.29
N VAL A 104 -13.27 -5.91 6.36
CA VAL A 104 -14.01 -7.16 6.58
C VAL A 104 -13.03 -8.27 6.96
N GLY A 105 -13.31 -8.98 8.06
CA GLY A 105 -12.52 -10.14 8.48
C GLY A 105 -11.21 -9.84 9.21
N ALA A 106 -10.98 -8.58 9.64
CA ALA A 106 -10.02 -8.32 10.70
C ALA A 106 -10.57 -8.94 11.99
N GLY A 107 -9.98 -10.05 12.44
CA GLY A 107 -10.48 -10.78 13.59
C GLY A 107 -10.28 -10.00 14.89
N ALA A 108 -11.35 -9.45 15.45
CA ALA A 108 -11.72 -9.51 16.86
C ALA A 108 -13.10 -8.84 17.10
N GLU A 109 -14.09 -9.67 17.44
CA GLU A 109 -15.23 -9.37 18.32
C GLU A 109 -15.90 -7.99 18.22
N ALA A 110 -17.06 -7.95 17.53
CA ALA A 110 -18.25 -7.12 17.75
C ALA A 110 -18.16 -5.57 17.88
N ALA A 111 -16.99 -4.97 18.12
CA ALA A 111 -16.75 -3.52 18.14
C ALA A 111 -16.33 -2.98 16.76
N ASP A 112 -15.96 -3.87 15.84
CA ASP A 112 -15.29 -3.55 14.56
C ASP A 112 -16.25 -3.26 13.39
N SER A 113 -17.57 -3.35 13.60
CA SER A 113 -18.57 -3.01 12.56
C SER A 113 -18.49 -1.55 12.12
N VAL A 114 -17.94 -0.67 12.96
CA VAL A 114 -17.72 0.76 12.65
C VAL A 114 -16.57 0.95 11.65
N LEU A 115 -15.56 0.06 11.65
CA LEU A 115 -14.43 0.11 10.72
C LEU A 115 -14.80 -0.42 9.34
N VAL A 116 -15.84 -1.25 9.23
CA VAL A 116 -16.32 -1.75 7.94
C VAL A 116 -16.71 -0.56 7.04
N GLY A 117 -16.11 -0.54 5.85
CA GLY A 117 -16.26 0.52 4.87
C GLY A 117 -15.69 1.88 5.30
N MET A 118 -14.97 2.01 6.42
CA MET A 118 -14.35 3.28 6.82
C MET A 118 -13.32 3.74 5.79
N HIS A 119 -12.43 2.85 5.36
CA HIS A 119 -11.43 3.17 4.34
C HIS A 119 -12.10 3.53 3.01
N VAL A 120 -13.12 2.78 2.59
CA VAL A 120 -13.90 3.11 1.39
C VAL A 120 -14.54 4.50 1.51
N ARG A 121 -15.19 4.80 2.64
CA ARG A 121 -15.78 6.12 2.90
C ARG A 121 -14.74 7.25 2.83
N LYS A 122 -13.57 7.06 3.44
CA LYS A 122 -12.44 8.02 3.35
C LYS A 122 -11.98 8.22 1.91
N LEU A 123 -11.85 7.14 1.14
CA LEU A 123 -11.42 7.19 -0.25
C LEU A 123 -12.45 7.92 -1.13
N VAL A 124 -13.74 7.62 -0.96
CA VAL A 124 -14.84 8.29 -1.67
C VAL A 124 -14.90 9.77 -1.29
N ALA A 125 -14.85 10.11 0.00
CA ALA A 125 -14.84 11.49 0.46
C ALA A 125 -13.66 12.28 -0.12
N TRP A 126 -12.47 11.66 -0.20
CA TRP A 126 -11.31 12.24 -0.85
C TRP A 126 -11.52 12.48 -2.36
N PHE A 127 -12.02 11.48 -3.10
CA PHE A 127 -12.32 11.63 -4.53
C PHE A 127 -13.35 12.73 -4.81
N LEU A 128 -14.39 12.82 -3.97
CA LEU A 128 -15.43 13.86 -4.09
C LEU A 128 -14.92 15.24 -3.64
N GLY A 129 -13.99 15.29 -2.69
CA GLY A 129 -13.36 16.53 -2.21
C GLY A 129 -12.34 17.12 -3.20
N GLN A 130 -11.70 16.30 -4.04
CA GLN A 130 -10.77 16.73 -5.11
C GLN A 130 -11.44 17.60 -6.18
N GLY A 131 -12.78 17.68 -6.23
CA GLY A 131 -13.52 18.59 -7.11
C GLY A 131 -13.48 20.07 -6.71
N ARG A 132 -12.80 20.46 -5.61
CA ARG A 132 -12.75 21.85 -5.10
C ARG A 132 -11.35 22.48 -5.06
N SER A 133 -10.33 21.82 -5.59
CA SER A 133 -8.93 22.30 -5.51
C SER A 133 -8.21 22.25 -6.86
N GLY A 134 -8.95 22.52 -7.93
CA GLY A 134 -8.42 22.68 -9.28
C GLY A 134 -8.86 24.01 -9.87
N GLU A 135 -8.36 25.11 -9.30
CA GLU A 135 -8.21 26.42 -9.95
C GLU A 135 -6.76 26.89 -9.74
#